data_AF-A0A928BAE7-F1
#
_entry.id   AF-A0A928BAE7-F1
#
_cell.length_a   1.000
_cell.length_b   1.000
_cell.length_c   1.000
_cell.angle_alpha   90.00
_cell.angle_beta   90.00
_cell.angle_gamma   90.00
#
_symmetry.space_group_name_H-M   'P 1'
#
loop_
_entity.id
_entity.type
_entity.pdbx_description
1 polymer ?
#
loop_
_entity_poly.entity_id
_entity_poly.type
_entity_poly.pdbx_seq_one_letter_code
_entity_poly.pdbx_strand_id
1 'polypeptide(L)'
;MDAELKAEFDKLCEEFGMSANTAFNIYVKTVIRQRRIPFAIEADPIDDVMERGRKAFYEMRRIAAENGTAGMSLEEINEEIRLARRGE
;
A
#
# COMPACT_ATOMS: atom_id res chain seq x y z
N MET A 1 12.02 18.88 -14.94
CA MET A 1 10.73 19.27 -14.36
C MET A 1 9.78 19.47 -15.50
N ASP A 2 8.57 18.92 -15.38
CA ASP A 2 7.48 19.23 -16.30
C ASP A 2 7.22 20.75 -16.29
N ALA A 3 6.84 21.32 -17.43
CA ALA A 3 6.53 22.74 -17.56
C ALA A 3 5.32 23.12 -16.67
N GLU A 4 4.35 22.23 -16.53
CA GLU A 4 3.19 22.43 -15.66
C GLU A 4 3.60 22.47 -14.18
N LEU A 5 4.39 21.48 -13.74
CA LEU A 5 4.91 21.41 -12.37
C LEU A 5 5.74 22.64 -12.00
N LYS A 6 6.51 23.17 -12.95
CA LYS A 6 7.28 24.40 -12.75
C LYS A 6 6.36 25.62 -12.55
N ALA A 7 5.30 25.74 -13.35
CA ALA A 7 4.36 26.85 -13.24
C ALA A 7 3.62 26.83 -11.89
N GLU A 8 3.19 25.65 -11.42
CA GLU A 8 2.58 25.49 -10.10
C GLU A 8 3.55 25.88 -8.97
N PHE A 9 4.79 25.42 -9.04
CA PHE A 9 5.81 25.75 -8.05
C PHE A 9 6.16 27.24 -8.04
N ASP A 10 6.27 27.88 -9.21
CA ASP A 10 6.55 29.32 -9.32
C ASP A 10 5.41 30.13 -8.70
N LYS A 11 4.15 29.79 -9.00
CA LYS A 11 2.96 30.43 -8.40
C LYS A 11 2.93 30.30 -6.88
N LEU A 12 3.22 29.11 -6.35
CA LEU A 12 3.28 28.88 -4.90
C LEU A 12 4.37 29.71 -4.23
N CYS A 13 5.54 29.83 -4.87
CA CYS A 13 6.63 30.65 -4.35
C CYS A 13 6.24 32.14 -4.30
N GLU A 14 5.53 32.63 -5.32
CA GLU A 14 4.99 34.00 -5.35
C GLU A 14 3.97 34.25 -4.22
N GLU A 15 3.09 33.29 -3.92
CA GLU A 15 2.17 33.36 -2.78
C GLU A 15 2.92 33.46 -1.43
N PHE A 16 4.10 32.84 -1.33
CA PHE A 16 4.98 32.95 -0.16
C PHE A 16 5.89 34.19 -0.18
N GLY A 17 5.78 35.05 -1.20
CA GLY A 17 6.58 36.27 -1.33
C GLY A 17 8.06 36.01 -1.62
N MET A 18 8.40 34.87 -2.24
CA MET A 18 9.78 34.52 -2.59
C MET A 18 9.91 33.96 -4.00
N SER A 19 11.12 33.97 -4.57
CA SER A 19 11.35 33.34 -5.86
C SER A 19 11.56 31.82 -5.71
N ALA A 20 11.24 31.07 -6.76
CA ALA A 20 11.53 29.64 -6.86
C ALA A 20 13.00 29.30 -6.56
N ASN A 21 13.94 30.14 -7.01
CA ASN A 21 15.36 29.99 -6.70
C ASN A 21 15.65 30.16 -5.20
N THR A 22 14.95 31.06 -4.52
CA THR A 22 15.09 31.25 -3.06
C THR A 22 14.58 30.03 -2.30
N ALA A 23 13.39 29.53 -2.65
CA ALA A 23 12.80 28.34 -2.06
C ALA A 23 13.71 27.11 -2.25
N PHE A 24 14.27 26.92 -3.45
CA PHE A 24 15.21 25.85 -3.75
C PHE A 24 16.49 25.95 -2.91
N ASN A 25 17.05 27.15 -2.77
CA ASN A 25 18.24 27.36 -1.93
C ASN A 25 17.99 27.06 -0.45
N ILE A 26 16.81 27.39 0.07
CA ILE A 26 16.40 27.03 1.44
C ILE A 26 16.31 25.52 1.61
N TYR A 27 15.71 24.83 0.63
CA TYR A 27 15.62 23.38 0.60
C TYR A 27 17.02 22.72 0.64
N VAL A 28 17.92 23.11 -0.27
CA VAL A 28 19.27 22.55 -0.35
C VAL A 28 20.06 22.78 0.95
N LYS A 29 19.99 23.99 1.52
CA LYS A 29 20.63 24.28 2.82
C LYS A 29 20.09 23.40 3.94
N THR A 30 18.79 23.11 3.93
CA THR A 30 18.16 22.25 4.93
C THR A 30 18.61 20.81 4.78
N VAL A 31 18.69 20.29 3.55
CA VAL A 31 19.21 18.95 3.25
C VAL A 31 20.65 18.79 3.74
N ILE A 32 21.53 19.76 3.42
CA ILE A 32 22.94 19.74 3.84
C ILE A 32 23.04 19.79 5.37
N ARG A 33 22.31 20.69 6.02
CA ARG A 33 22.34 20.88 7.48
C ARG A 33 21.87 19.65 8.24
N GLN A 34 20.83 18.97 7.74
CA GLN A 34 20.24 17.81 8.41
C GLN A 34 20.78 16.47 7.91
N ARG A 35 21.60 16.47 6.84
CA ARG A 35 22.07 15.26 6.14
C ARG A 35 20.95 14.27 5.78
N ARG A 36 19.77 14.80 5.48
CA ARG A 36 18.58 14.03 5.10
C ARG A 36 17.63 14.89 4.27
N ILE A 37 16.73 14.25 3.55
CA ILE A 37 15.65 14.92 2.84
C ILE A 37 14.58 15.35 3.86
N PRO A 38 14.17 16.64 3.89
CA PRO A 38 13.25 17.19 4.90
C PRO A 38 11.77 16.87 4.61
N PHE A 39 11.49 15.73 4.00
CA PHE A 39 10.15 15.18 3.79
C PHE A 39 10.23 13.65 3.84
N ALA A 40 9.11 13.00 4.18
CA ALA A 40 9.02 11.55 4.14
C ALA A 40 9.08 11.08 2.69
N ILE A 41 9.95 10.11 2.41
CA ILE A 41 9.99 9.44 1.11
C ILE A 41 9.10 8.22 1.24
N GLU A 42 7.85 8.39 0.84
CA GLU A 42 6.84 7.34 0.84
C GLU A 42 6.46 7.07 -0.61
N ALA A 43 6.34 5.79 -0.94
CA ALA A 43 5.69 5.35 -2.16
C ALA A 43 4.44 4.59 -1.72
N ASP A 44 3.31 4.83 -2.37
CA ASP A 44 2.16 3.94 -2.20
C ASP A 44 2.64 2.52 -2.47
N PRO A 45 2.36 1.56 -1.58
CA PRO A 45 2.72 0.18 -1.84
C PRO A 45 2.11 -0.19 -3.18
N ILE A 46 2.98 -0.56 -4.12
CA ILE A 46 2.59 -1.05 -5.44
C ILE A 46 1.66 -2.22 -5.19
N ASP A 47 0.37 -1.91 -5.30
CA ASP A 47 -0.70 -2.87 -5.40
C ASP A 47 -0.61 -3.95 -4.31
N ASP A 48 -0.91 -3.56 -3.07
CA ASP A 48 -0.70 -4.34 -1.84
C ASP A 48 -1.24 -5.78 -1.97
N VAL A 49 -0.37 -6.67 -2.47
CA VAL A 49 -0.63 -8.09 -2.67
C VAL A 49 -1.01 -8.73 -1.33
N MET A 50 -0.48 -8.21 -0.23
CA MET A 50 -0.82 -8.67 1.11
C MET A 50 -2.23 -8.26 1.50
N GLU A 51 -2.66 -7.03 1.20
CA GLU A 51 -4.04 -6.61 1.47
C GLU A 51 -5.05 -7.39 0.64
N ARG A 52 -4.75 -7.63 -0.65
CA ARG A 52 -5.57 -8.53 -1.48
C ARG A 52 -5.63 -9.95 -0.95
N GLY A 53 -4.47 -10.52 -0.62
CA GLY A 53 -4.38 -11.88 -0.06
C GLY A 53 -5.14 -12.00 1.25
N ARG A 54 -5.02 -11.00 2.12
CA ARG A 54 -5.71 -10.91 3.40
C ARG A 54 -7.23 -10.80 3.20
N LYS A 55 -7.70 -9.95 2.30
CA LYS A 55 -9.12 -9.80 1.98
C LYS A 55 -9.71 -11.09 1.41
N ALA A 56 -9.02 -11.73 0.47
CA ALA A 56 -9.45 -13.01 -0.10
C ALA A 56 -9.52 -14.12 0.98
N PHE A 57 -8.53 -14.17 1.87
CA PHE A 57 -8.51 -15.13 2.97
C PHE A 57 -9.69 -14.95 3.94
N TYR A 58 -9.99 -13.70 4.34
CA TYR A 58 -11.13 -13.44 5.21
C TYR A 58 -12.47 -13.73 4.54
N GLU A 59 -12.61 -13.46 3.24
CA GLU A 59 -13.82 -13.80 2.47
C GLU A 59 -14.03 -15.32 2.44
N MET A 60 -12.97 -16.10 2.13
CA MET A 60 -13.02 -17.57 2.16
C MET A 60 -13.43 -18.10 3.54
N ARG A 61 -12.90 -17.51 4.62
CA ARG A 61 -13.24 -17.91 5.99
C ARG A 61 -14.70 -17.57 6.34
N ARG A 62 -15.24 -16.44 5.86
CA ARG A 62 -16.65 -16.09 6.04
C ARG A 62 -17.56 -17.08 5.33
N ILE A 63 -17.26 -17.38 4.07
CA ILE A 63 -18.01 -18.34 3.25
C ILE A 63 -17.97 -19.74 3.88
N ALA A 64 -16.82 -20.18 4.40
CA ALA A 64 -16.71 -21.46 5.10
C ALA A 64 -17.59 -21.50 6.37
N ALA A 65 -17.66 -20.39 7.13
CA ALA A 65 -18.51 -20.31 8.31
C ALA A 65 -20.00 -20.33 7.95
N GLU A 66 -20.39 -19.60 6.90
CA GLU A 66 -21.77 -19.58 6.39
C GLU A 66 -22.22 -20.96 5.86
N ASN A 67 -21.33 -21.69 5.19
CA ASN A 67 -21.62 -23.02 4.65
C ASN A 67 -21.41 -24.16 5.66
N GLY A 68 -21.08 -23.85 6.92
CA GLY A 68 -20.84 -24.85 7.97
C GLY A 68 -19.61 -25.73 7.75
N THR A 69 -18.72 -25.37 6.83
CA THR A 69 -17.44 -26.07 6.57
C THR A 69 -16.27 -25.48 7.38
N ALA A 70 -16.50 -24.40 8.12
CA ALA A 70 -15.50 -23.84 9.02
C ALA A 70 -15.38 -24.67 10.30
N GLY A 71 -14.14 -25.05 10.64
CA GLY A 71 -13.83 -25.69 11.91
C GLY A 71 -13.93 -27.21 11.93
N MET A 72 -13.93 -27.86 10.76
CA MET A 72 -13.81 -29.32 10.68
C MET A 72 -12.48 -29.79 11.29
N SER A 73 -12.53 -30.88 12.04
CA SER A 73 -11.34 -31.53 12.57
C SER A 73 -10.48 -32.11 11.44
N LEU A 74 -9.19 -32.32 11.71
CA LEU A 74 -8.29 -32.97 10.74
C LEU A 74 -8.77 -34.39 10.38
N GLU A 75 -9.45 -35.06 11.28
CA GLU A 75 -10.02 -36.39 11.06
C GLU A 75 -11.17 -36.34 10.05
N GLU A 76 -12.14 -35.43 10.25
CA GLU A 76 -13.26 -35.23 9.34
C GLU A 76 -12.81 -34.80 7.94
N ILE A 77 -11.82 -33.89 7.85
CA ILE A 77 -11.24 -33.45 6.57
C ILE A 77 -10.61 -34.63 5.83
N ASN A 78 -9.83 -35.47 6.52
CA ASN A 78 -9.16 -36.61 5.91
C ASN A 78 -10.15 -37.69 5.46
N GLU A 79 -11.23 -37.88 6.21
CA GLU A 79 -12.31 -38.81 5.86
C GLU A 79 -13.05 -38.35 4.60
N GLU A 80 -13.38 -37.06 4.48
CA GLU A 80 -14.02 -36.47 3.30
C GLU A 80 -13.13 -36.56 2.05
N ILE A 81 -11.83 -36.23 2.17
CA ILE A 81 -10.85 -36.39 1.08
C ILE A 81 -10.77 -37.85 0.62
N ARG A 82 -10.80 -38.80 1.56
CA ARG A 82 -10.76 -40.23 1.25
C ARG A 82 -12.02 -40.69 0.51
N LEU A 83 -13.18 -40.17 0.88
CA LEU A 83 -14.46 -40.46 0.21
C LEU A 83 -14.49 -39.89 -1.21
N ALA A 84 -14.16 -38.60 -1.38
CA ALA A 84 -14.15 -37.94 -2.70
C ALA A 84 -13.15 -38.58 -3.68
N ARG A 85 -11.99 -39.06 -3.19
CA ARG A 85 -11.01 -39.77 -4.02
C ARG A 85 -11.40 -41.20 -4.39
N ARG A 86 -12.36 -41.80 -3.67
CA ARG A 86 -12.85 -43.16 -3.94
C ARG A 86 -13.97 -43.21 -4.98
N GLY A 87 -14.54 -42.06 -5.34
CA GLY A 87 -15.54 -41.95 -6.40
C GLY A 87 -16.91 -42.47 -5.97
N GLU A 88 -17.71 -41.57 -5.40
CA GLU A 88 -19.12 -41.41 -5.79
C GLU A 88 -19.23 -40.10 -6.57
#